data_AF-A0A7C0UFZ5-F1
#
_entry.id   AF-A0A7C0UFZ5-F1
#
_cell.length_a   1.000
_cell.length_b   1.000
_cell.length_c   1.000
_cell.angle_alpha   90.00
_cell.angle_beta   90.00
_cell.angle_gamma   90.00
#
_symmetry.space_group_name_H-M   'P 1'
#
loop_
_entity.id
_entity.type
_entity.pdbx_description
1 polymer ?
#
loop_
_entity_poly.entity_id
_entity_poly.type
_entity_poly.pdbx_seq_one_letter_code
_entity_poly.pdbx_strand_id
1 'polypeptide(L)' 'MKPTFHHRTVNGPFEDPVVYLRLLREKRALLFDAGDIGRLSAGEIHKITDVFVTHTHIDHFIGFDRLLRVILK' A
#
# COMPACT_ATOMS: atom_id res chain seq x y z
N MET A 1 -1.07 11.32 23.93
CA MET A 1 -0.01 10.56 23.24
C MET A 1 0.03 11.01 21.78
N LYS A 2 1.21 11.19 21.16
CA LYS A 2 1.29 11.48 19.71
C LYS A 2 1.11 10.17 18.94
N PRO A 3 0.36 10.13 17.82
CA PRO A 3 0.20 8.92 17.03
C PRO A 3 1.56 8.44 16.49
N THR A 4 1.72 7.12 16.39
CA THR A 4 2.93 6.49 15.81
C THR A 4 2.77 6.20 14.33
N PHE A 5 1.54 6.13 13.82
CA PHE A 5 1.24 5.89 12.42
C PHE A 5 -0.09 6.50 12.00
N HIS A 6 -0.29 6.64 10.68
CA HIS A 6 -1.60 6.85 10.06
C HIS A 6 -1.90 5.69 9.13
N HIS A 7 -3.11 5.16 9.20
CA HIS A 7 -3.59 4.15 8.24
C HIS A 7 -4.73 4.75 7.41
N ARG A 8 -4.89 4.27 6.18
CA ARG A 8 -6.09 4.49 5.37
C ARG A 8 -6.37 3.28 4.49
N THR A 9 -7.63 2.98 4.25
CA THR A 9 -8.02 2.17 3.10
C THR A 9 -7.75 3.00 1.83
N VAL A 10 -7.13 2.36 0.83
CA VAL A 10 -6.87 3.03 -0.46
C VAL A 10 -8.13 3.04 -1.31
N ASN A 11 -8.91 1.96 -1.20
CA ASN A 11 -10.12 1.70 -1.97
C ASN A 11 -11.34 1.58 -1.05
N GLY A 12 -12.54 1.54 -1.64
CA GLY A 12 -13.80 1.30 -0.94
C GLY A 12 -13.97 -0.17 -0.50
N PRO A 13 -15.02 -0.48 0.28
CA PRO A 13 -15.24 -1.78 0.90
C PRO A 13 -15.58 -2.93 -0.08
N PHE A 14 -15.92 -2.62 -1.32
CA PHE A 14 -16.28 -3.60 -2.37
C PHE A 14 -15.31 -3.57 -3.56
N GLU A 15 -14.18 -2.92 -3.38
CA GLU A 15 -13.10 -2.82 -4.36
C GLU A 15 -11.91 -3.66 -3.88
N ASP A 16 -10.86 -3.73 -4.69
CA ASP A 16 -9.65 -4.47 -4.39
C ASP A 16 -9.06 -4.06 -3.02
N PRO A 17 -8.80 -5.02 -2.11
CA PRO A 17 -8.34 -4.73 -0.76
C PRO A 17 -6.93 -4.14 -0.75
N VAL A 18 -6.79 -2.96 -0.15
CA VAL A 18 -5.51 -2.30 0.09
C VAL A 18 -5.61 -1.39 1.30
N VAL A 19 -4.71 -1.58 2.27
CA VAL A 19 -4.49 -0.65 3.38
C VAL A 19 -3.07 -0.10 3.31
N TYR A 20 -2.98 1.22 3.28
CA TYR A 20 -1.71 1.94 3.35
C TYR A 20 -1.48 2.46 4.76
N LEU A 21 -0.36 2.08 5.37
CA LEU A 21 0.03 2.50 6.71
C LEU A 21 1.34 3.31 6.66
N ARG A 22 1.26 4.60 6.98
CA ARG A 22 2.43 5.47 7.09
C ARG A 22 2.95 5.50 8.52
N LEU A 23 4.21 5.10 8.71
CA LEU A 23 4.89 5.23 9.99
C LEU A 23 5.35 6.68 10.19
N LEU A 24 4.91 7.30 11.27
CA LEU A 24 5.19 8.71 11.55
C LEU A 24 6.59 8.88 12.10
N ARG A 25 7.31 9.90 11.60
CA ARG A 25 8.74 10.15 11.91
C ARG A 25 9.67 9.10 11.33
N GLU A 26 9.15 8.18 10.53
CA GLU A 26 9.93 7.27 9.71
C GLU A 26 9.68 7.61 8.24
N LYS A 27 10.69 7.44 7.38
CA LYS A 27 10.54 7.67 5.93
C LYS A 27 9.98 6.43 5.22
N ARG A 28 9.11 5.67 5.90
CA ARG A 28 8.57 4.40 5.41
C ARG A 28 7.08 4.23 5.64
N ALA A 29 6.52 3.31 4.88
CA ALA A 29 5.15 2.87 4.92
C ALA A 29 5.09 1.35 4.74
N LEU A 30 4.00 0.77 5.25
CA LEU A 30 3.66 -0.64 5.06
C LEU A 30 2.43 -0.69 4.15
N LEU A 31 2.38 -1.71 3.31
CA LEU A 31 1.23 -2.00 2.47
C LEU A 31 0.64 -3.36 2.88
N PHE A 32 -0.64 -3.38 3.23
CA PHE A 32 -1.38 -4.63 3.49
C PHE A 32 -2.30 -4.88 2.32
N ASP A 33 -2.12 -6.04 1.70
CA ASP A 33 -2.56 -6.41 0.36
C ASP A 33 -2.13 -5.40 -0.71
N ALA A 34 -2.02 -5.89 -1.94
CA ALA A 34 -1.60 -5.13 -3.11
C ALA A 34 -2.66 -5.26 -4.20
N GLY A 35 -3.93 -5.08 -3.86
CA GLY A 35 -4.99 -4.79 -4.81
C GLY A 35 -4.73 -3.53 -5.64
N ASP A 36 -5.71 -3.00 -6.38
CA ASP A 36 -5.50 -1.78 -7.17
C ASP A 36 -4.96 -0.60 -6.33
N ILE A 37 -3.66 -0.30 -6.50
CA ILE A 37 -2.97 0.83 -5.88
C ILE A 37 -3.02 2.10 -6.73
N GLY A 38 -3.99 2.14 -7.66
CA GLY A 38 -4.46 3.25 -8.48
C GLY A 38 -4.34 4.64 -7.86
N ARG A 39 -4.80 4.72 -6.62
CA ARG A 39 -5.01 5.93 -5.82
C ARG A 39 -3.83 6.28 -4.92
N LEU A 40 -2.74 5.52 -4.95
CA LEU A 40 -1.47 5.89 -4.32
C LEU A 40 -0.64 6.74 -5.27
N SER A 41 -0.13 7.87 -4.77
CA SER A 41 0.87 8.67 -5.47
C SER A 41 2.22 7.93 -5.55
N ALA A 42 3.06 8.28 -6.52
CA ALA A 42 4.41 7.71 -6.60
C ALA A 42 5.23 7.95 -5.32
N GLY A 43 5.08 9.13 -4.69
CA GLY A 43 5.75 9.45 -3.42
C GLY A 43 5.21 8.70 -2.20
N GLU A 44 4.00 8.16 -2.25
CA GLU A 44 3.53 7.15 -1.27
C GLU A 44 4.13 5.79 -1.58
N ILE A 45 4.15 5.38 -2.85
CA ILE A 45 4.70 4.09 -3.29
C ILE A 45 6.19 3.96 -2.93
N HIS A 46 7.01 4.98 -3.18
CA HIS A 46 8.44 4.96 -2.83
C HIS A 46 8.72 4.88 -1.32
N LYS A 47 7.73 5.15 -0.47
CA LYS A 47 7.87 4.95 0.99
C LYS A 47 7.56 3.52 1.39
N ILE A 48 6.92 2.71 0.56
CA ILE A 48 6.56 1.34 0.91
C ILE A 48 7.83 0.51 1.01
N THR A 49 8.11 0.01 2.21
CA THR A 49 9.27 -0.86 2.46
C THR A 49 8.89 -2.32 2.60
N ASP A 50 7.66 -2.59 3.03
CA ASP A 50 7.16 -3.93 3.33
C ASP A 50 5.75 -4.06 2.76
N VAL A 51 5.50 -5.19 2.09
CA VAL A 51 4.20 -5.57 1.54
C VAL A 51 3.78 -6.89 2.16
N PHE A 52 2.61 -6.90 2.79
CA PHE A 52 2.02 -8.08 3.40
C PHE A 52 0.82 -8.51 2.57
N VAL A 53 0.96 -9.60 1.80
CA VAL A 53 -0.16 -10.17 1.04
C VAL A 53 -0.79 -11.27 1.88
N THR A 54 -2.08 -11.13 2.17
CA THR A 54 -2.79 -12.07 3.06
C THR A 54 -2.98 -13.44 2.42
N HIS A 55 -3.29 -13.48 1.12
CA HIS A 55 -3.47 -14.69 0.31
C HIS A 55 -3.43 -14.37 -1.19
N THR A 56 -3.40 -15.41 -2.03
CA THR A 56 -3.12 -15.29 -3.47
C THR A 56 -4.39 -15.24 -4.33
N HIS A 57 -5.43 -14.54 -3.88
CA HIS A 57 -6.55 -14.17 -4.74
C HIS A 57 -6.20 -12.91 -5.54
N ILE A 58 -6.66 -12.81 -6.78
CA ILE A 58 -6.16 -11.82 -7.73
C ILE A 58 -6.34 -10.38 -7.24
N ASP A 59 -7.49 -10.08 -6.66
CA ASP A 59 -7.85 -8.78 -6.06
C ASP A 59 -6.92 -8.38 -4.90
N HIS A 60 -6.23 -9.33 -4.25
CA HIS A 60 -5.26 -9.06 -3.19
C HIS A 60 -3.85 -8.73 -3.68
N PHE A 61 -3.52 -8.96 -4.95
CA PHE A 61 -2.16 -8.70 -5.46
C PHE A 61 -2.09 -8.14 -6.90
N ILE A 62 -3.22 -7.80 -7.50
CA ILE A 62 -3.29 -7.31 -8.89
C ILE A 62 -2.49 -6.02 -9.13
N GLY A 63 -2.35 -5.14 -8.13
CA GLY A 63 -1.59 -3.89 -8.21
C GLY A 63 -0.09 -4.03 -7.98
N PHE A 64 0.42 -5.26 -7.80
CA PHE A 64 1.84 -5.52 -7.60
C PHE A 64 2.70 -5.11 -8.82
N ASP A 65 2.16 -5.22 -10.04
CA ASP A 65 2.85 -4.79 -11.26
C ASP A 65 3.13 -3.27 -11.25
N ARG A 66 2.15 -2.47 -10.82
CA ARG A 66 2.28 -1.02 -10.67
C ARG A 66 3.29 -0.68 -9.58
N LEU A 67 3.29 -1.44 -8.48
CA LEU A 67 4.27 -1.26 -7.40
C LEU A 67 5.69 -1.41 -7.95
N LEU A 68 5.97 -2.52 -8.64
CA LEU A 68 7.28 -2.77 -9.26
C LEU A 68 7.64 -1.69 -10.28
N ARG A 69 6.69 -1.32 -11.14
CA ARG A 69 6.91 -0.31 -12.18
C ARG A 69 7.27 1.06 -11.61
N VAL A 70 6.71 1.45 -10.47
CA VAL A 70 7.03 2.74 -9.84
C VAL A 70 8.34 2.66 -9.07
N ILE A 71 8.62 1.55 -8.38
CA ILE A 71 9.87 1.39 -7.60
C ILE A 71 11.10 1.27 -8.51
N LEU A 72 10.96 0.65 -9.68
CA LEU A 72 12.07 0.41 -10.63
C LEU A 72 12.22 1.50 -11.70
N LYS A 73 11.40 2.55 -11.64
CA LYS A 73 11.55 3.76 -12.46
C LYS A 73 12.27 4.85 -11.65
#